data_AF-A0A845I4J8-F1
#
_entry.id   AF-A0A845I4J8-F1
#
_cell.length_a   1.000
_cell.length_b   1.000
_cell.length_c   1.000
_cell.angle_alpha   90.00
_cell.angle_beta   90.00
_cell.angle_gamma   90.00
#
_symmetry.space_group_name_H-M   'P 1'
#
loop_
_entity.id
_entity.type
_entity.pdbx_description
1 polymer ?
#
loop_
_entity_poly.entity_id
_entity_poly.type
_entity_poly.pdbx_seq_one_letter_code
_entity_poly.pdbx_strand_id
1 'polypeptide(L)'
;MSSSADFSSTQKRGNIHKCPSCGAQLSAFVSACQSCGHEFTDIEANRSITALTDRFEQIEREADERGLSGRNREKAILEKRARVIRDFPVPNSREDLQQLMFFIQPKIVASVQPDPNIEDWRSKFIEVLNRARNAYKDDANMLAEFDRVEASLSASVGEHLQIKAKRNPLLFALLGGVVILGAVAAVSSQMDSRKQHQCEEQYTQDAQSEQARLEKLMQSAEQSYQGKAYPQAQAVAGKVRWELAATTCKVEENQKAGSLWDEKRAGLLAMIQKSVDADQAAAQAAADRVSAEKQAVEQKEAQVARIKAEKEQAQAVEKKW
;
A
#
# COMPACT_ATOMS: atom_id res chain seq x y z
N MET A 1 -50.57 -11.14 28.13
CA MET A 1 -49.81 -12.02 27.21
C MET A 1 -50.36 -11.73 25.82
N SER A 2 -49.66 -11.18 24.83
CA SER A 2 -48.25 -10.83 24.68
C SER A 2 -48.16 -9.75 23.60
N SER A 3 -47.25 -8.79 23.81
CA SER A 3 -46.84 -7.79 22.82
C SER A 3 -46.12 -8.44 21.64
N SER A 4 -46.20 -7.83 20.45
CA SER A 4 -45.10 -7.85 19.47
C SER A 4 -45.20 -6.62 18.58
N ALA A 5 -44.08 -5.90 18.53
CA ALA A 5 -43.90 -4.61 17.87
C ALA A 5 -43.62 -4.80 16.37
N ASP A 6 -44.20 -3.93 15.54
CA ASP A 6 -43.88 -3.82 14.11
C ASP A 6 -42.54 -3.08 13.94
N PHE A 7 -41.52 -3.82 13.53
CA PHE A 7 -40.24 -3.27 13.08
C PHE A 7 -40.33 -2.90 11.60
N SER A 8 -40.10 -1.62 11.32
CA SER A 8 -39.84 -1.04 9.99
C SER A 8 -38.84 -1.87 9.18
N SER A 9 -39.30 -2.56 8.12
CA SER A 9 -38.41 -3.16 7.13
C SER A 9 -37.99 -2.11 6.09
N THR A 10 -36.82 -1.53 6.29
CA THR A 10 -36.07 -0.77 5.29
C THR A 10 -35.91 -1.63 4.03
N GLN A 11 -36.59 -1.24 2.95
CA GLN A 11 -36.56 -1.94 1.66
C GLN A 11 -35.17 -1.79 1.03
N LYS A 12 -34.29 -2.78 1.23
CA LYS A 12 -33.00 -2.87 0.56
C LYS A 12 -33.24 -3.15 -0.93
N ARG A 13 -33.09 -2.14 -1.79
CA ARG A 13 -33.04 -2.30 -3.24
C ARG A 13 -31.75 -3.01 -3.63
N GLY A 14 -31.76 -4.34 -3.57
CA GLY A 14 -30.77 -5.19 -4.24
C GLY A 14 -31.28 -5.58 -5.62
N ASN A 15 -30.42 -5.50 -6.65
CA ASN A 15 -30.77 -6.04 -7.97
C ASN A 15 -31.00 -7.55 -7.87
N ILE A 16 -32.20 -7.98 -8.28
CA ILE A 16 -32.64 -9.37 -8.26
C ILE A 16 -32.13 -10.02 -9.55
N HIS A 17 -31.05 -10.81 -9.45
CA HIS A 17 -30.52 -11.58 -10.58
C HIS A 17 -31.33 -12.87 -10.77
N LYS A 18 -31.87 -13.10 -11.97
CA LYS A 18 -32.67 -14.29 -12.31
C LYS A 18 -31.97 -15.13 -13.37
N CYS A 19 -32.14 -16.44 -13.31
CA CYS A 19 -31.66 -17.36 -14.35
C CYS A 19 -32.37 -17.07 -15.68
N PRO A 20 -31.66 -16.84 -16.80
CA PRO A 20 -32.28 -16.64 -18.10
C PRO A 20 -32.90 -17.92 -18.66
N SER A 21 -32.49 -19.09 -18.17
CA SER A 21 -33.00 -20.40 -18.60
C SER A 21 -34.26 -20.83 -17.85
N CYS A 22 -34.34 -20.64 -16.52
CA CYS A 22 -35.47 -21.13 -15.71
C CYS A 22 -36.15 -20.09 -14.81
N GLY A 23 -35.68 -18.83 -14.81
CA GLY A 23 -36.26 -17.75 -14.01
C GLY A 23 -35.99 -17.85 -12.50
N ALA A 24 -35.27 -18.88 -12.04
CA ALA A 24 -34.91 -19.05 -10.63
C ALA A 24 -34.10 -17.87 -10.11
N GLN A 25 -34.30 -17.53 -8.84
CA GLN A 25 -33.52 -16.51 -8.16
C GLN A 25 -32.08 -16.98 -8.04
N LEU A 26 -31.15 -16.21 -8.56
CA LEU A 26 -29.73 -16.51 -8.43
C LEU A 26 -29.19 -15.78 -7.20
N SER A 27 -28.45 -16.52 -6.37
CA SER A 27 -27.44 -15.89 -5.53
C SER A 27 -26.37 -15.29 -6.43
N ALA A 28 -25.74 -14.21 -6.01
CA ALA A 28 -24.58 -13.69 -6.73
C ALA A 28 -23.50 -14.79 -6.83
N PHE A 29 -22.73 -14.83 -7.92
CA PHE A 29 -21.55 -15.69 -8.10
C PHE A 29 -21.83 -17.20 -8.32
N VAL A 30 -22.94 -17.55 -8.97
CA VAL A 30 -23.21 -18.93 -9.39
C VAL A 30 -22.69 -19.19 -10.81
N SER A 31 -21.80 -20.16 -11.00
CA SER A 31 -21.26 -20.58 -12.31
C SER A 31 -22.22 -21.46 -13.11
N ALA A 32 -23.17 -22.10 -12.42
CA ALA A 32 -24.30 -22.79 -13.02
C ALA A 32 -25.54 -22.61 -12.15
N CYS A 33 -26.71 -22.56 -12.79
CA CYS A 33 -27.97 -22.44 -12.07
C CYS A 33 -28.21 -23.70 -11.24
N GLN A 34 -28.25 -23.58 -9.91
CA GLN A 34 -28.50 -24.71 -9.01
C GLN A 34 -29.87 -25.38 -9.21
N SER A 35 -30.82 -24.67 -9.84
CA SER A 35 -32.16 -25.19 -10.10
C SER A 35 -32.31 -25.92 -11.43
N CYS A 36 -31.53 -25.57 -12.46
CA CYS A 36 -31.69 -26.17 -13.80
C CYS A 36 -30.39 -26.58 -14.51
N GLY A 37 -29.24 -26.37 -13.88
CA GLY A 37 -27.93 -26.73 -14.43
C GLY A 37 -27.43 -25.81 -15.55
N HIS A 38 -28.12 -24.71 -15.88
CA HIS A 38 -27.68 -23.79 -16.91
C HIS A 38 -26.39 -23.08 -16.52
N GLU A 39 -25.31 -23.32 -17.26
CA GLU A 39 -24.01 -22.68 -17.08
C GLU A 39 -24.03 -21.24 -17.58
N PHE A 40 -23.54 -20.32 -16.76
CA PHE A 40 -23.39 -18.91 -17.14
C PHE A 40 -22.03 -18.76 -17.80
N THR A 41 -22.02 -18.43 -19.08
CA THR A 41 -20.79 -18.29 -19.87
C THR A 41 -20.34 -16.83 -19.96
N ASP A 42 -19.02 -16.62 -19.92
CA ASP A 42 -18.34 -15.33 -19.81
C ASP A 42 -18.39 -14.49 -21.10
N ILE A 43 -19.45 -13.72 -21.29
CA ILE A 43 -19.67 -13.01 -22.56
C ILE A 43 -18.94 -11.65 -22.62
N GLU A 44 -18.66 -10.97 -21.49
CA GLU A 44 -18.24 -9.56 -21.50
C GLU A 44 -16.71 -9.34 -21.38
N ALA A 45 -15.96 -10.14 -20.60
CA ALA A 45 -14.48 -10.12 -20.66
C ALA A 45 -13.95 -10.57 -22.01
N ASN A 46 -14.55 -11.61 -22.60
CA ASN A 46 -14.20 -12.05 -23.94
C ASN A 46 -14.37 -10.91 -24.96
N ARG A 47 -15.43 -10.10 -24.85
CA ARG A 47 -15.62 -8.92 -25.72
C ARG A 47 -14.54 -7.86 -25.52
N SER A 48 -14.18 -7.54 -24.27
CA SER A 48 -13.14 -6.54 -23.98
C SER A 48 -11.75 -6.98 -24.46
N ILE A 49 -11.40 -8.25 -24.27
CA ILE A 49 -10.13 -8.83 -24.72
C ILE A 49 -10.08 -8.92 -26.25
N THR A 50 -11.17 -9.36 -26.89
CA THR A 50 -11.28 -9.40 -28.36
C THR A 50 -11.16 -8.00 -28.94
N ALA A 51 -11.92 -7.02 -28.45
CA ALA A 51 -11.88 -5.64 -28.94
C ALA A 51 -10.49 -5.01 -28.77
N LEU A 52 -9.79 -5.31 -27.67
CA LEU A 52 -8.42 -4.86 -27.43
C LEU A 52 -7.44 -5.45 -28.46
N THR A 53 -7.55 -6.74 -28.71
CA THR A 53 -6.70 -7.46 -29.68
C THR A 53 -6.96 -6.98 -31.10
N ASP A 54 -8.22 -6.86 -31.51
CA ASP A 54 -8.63 -6.34 -32.82
C ASP A 54 -8.06 -4.92 -33.05
N ARG A 55 -8.09 -4.09 -32.00
CA ARG A 55 -7.55 -2.72 -32.06
C ARG A 55 -6.03 -2.72 -32.21
N PHE A 56 -5.31 -3.66 -31.59
CA PHE A 56 -3.87 -3.80 -31.79
C PHE A 56 -3.52 -4.23 -33.20
N GLU A 57 -4.25 -5.16 -33.79
CA GLU A 57 -4.04 -5.55 -35.18
C GLU A 57 -4.34 -4.39 -36.13
N GLN A 58 -5.39 -3.62 -35.86
CA GLN A 58 -5.70 -2.42 -36.65
C GLN A 58 -4.55 -1.41 -36.60
N ILE A 59 -3.94 -1.19 -35.43
CA ILE A 59 -2.77 -0.30 -35.30
C ILE A 59 -1.60 -0.77 -36.16
N GLU A 60 -1.36 -2.08 -36.23
CA GLU A 60 -0.32 -2.64 -37.10
C GLU A 60 -0.64 -2.41 -38.58
N ARG A 61 -1.87 -2.70 -39.00
CA ARG A 61 -2.34 -2.44 -40.37
C ARG A 61 -2.22 -0.97 -40.76
N GLU A 62 -2.66 -0.05 -39.90
CA GLU A 62 -2.53 1.39 -40.11
C GLU A 62 -1.07 1.85 -40.24
N ALA A 63 -0.14 1.20 -39.54
CA ALA A 63 1.28 1.50 -39.66
C ALA A 63 1.84 1.04 -41.02
N ASP A 64 1.39 -0.12 -41.50
CA ASP A 64 1.76 -0.68 -42.80
C ASP A 64 1.18 0.13 -43.97
N GLU A 65 -0.10 0.52 -43.90
CA GLU A 65 -0.77 1.37 -44.90
C GLU A 65 -0.11 2.75 -45.04
N ARG A 66 0.44 3.28 -43.93
CA ARG A 66 1.21 4.53 -43.93
C ARG A 66 2.63 4.37 -44.46
N GLY A 67 3.02 3.17 -44.88
CA GLY A 67 4.36 2.87 -45.39
C GLY A 67 5.46 3.00 -44.34
N LEU A 68 5.12 2.92 -43.05
CA LEU A 68 6.12 3.01 -41.97
C LEU A 68 6.94 1.71 -41.93
N SER A 69 8.26 1.83 -41.80
CA SER A 69 9.15 0.68 -41.69
C SER A 69 10.19 0.87 -40.57
N GLY A 70 10.81 -0.25 -40.18
CA GLY A 70 11.87 -0.29 -39.16
C GLY A 70 11.46 0.38 -37.84
N ARG A 71 12.37 1.19 -37.27
CA ARG A 71 12.18 1.86 -35.97
C ARG A 71 11.00 2.83 -35.94
N ASN A 72 10.69 3.48 -37.07
CA ASN A 72 9.58 4.44 -37.15
C ASN A 72 8.22 3.72 -37.06
N ARG A 73 8.12 2.53 -37.68
CA ARG A 73 6.95 1.65 -37.53
C ARG A 73 6.79 1.18 -36.10
N GLU A 74 7.86 0.64 -35.52
CA GLU A 74 7.86 0.13 -34.14
C GLU A 74 7.43 1.21 -33.15
N LYS A 75 8.05 2.41 -33.21
CA LYS A 75 7.69 3.53 -32.34
C LYS A 75 6.20 3.92 -32.47
N ALA A 76 5.70 4.02 -33.70
CA ALA A 76 4.31 4.39 -33.95
C ALA A 76 3.32 3.36 -33.41
N ILE A 77 3.64 2.06 -33.54
CA ILE A 77 2.82 0.97 -33.00
C ILE A 77 2.83 1.01 -31.47
N LEU A 78 4.01 1.11 -30.85
CA LEU A 78 4.15 1.12 -29.39
C LEU A 78 3.43 2.30 -28.74
N GLU A 79 3.55 3.50 -29.31
CA GLU A 79 2.88 4.70 -28.80
C GLU A 79 1.35 4.60 -28.89
N LYS A 80 0.83 4.05 -30.00
CA LYS A 80 -0.62 3.83 -30.16
C LYS A 80 -1.13 2.72 -29.25
N ARG A 81 -0.39 1.62 -29.08
CA ARG A 81 -0.74 0.52 -28.17
C ARG A 81 -0.80 1.01 -26.72
N ALA A 82 0.18 1.80 -26.27
CA ALA A 82 0.19 2.42 -24.94
C ALA A 82 -1.14 3.13 -24.62
N ARG A 83 -1.63 3.92 -25.58
CA ARG A 83 -2.90 4.65 -25.46
C ARG A 83 -4.08 3.70 -25.35
N VAL A 84 -4.17 2.71 -26.23
CA VAL A 84 -5.27 1.73 -26.21
C VAL A 84 -5.27 0.92 -24.91
N ILE A 85 -4.11 0.52 -24.40
CA ILE A 85 -3.97 -0.19 -23.11
C ILE A 85 -4.52 0.66 -21.97
N ARG A 86 -4.23 1.96 -21.93
CA ARG A 86 -4.75 2.85 -20.88
C ARG A 86 -6.25 3.11 -21.01
N ASP A 87 -6.75 3.19 -22.22
CA ASP A 87 -8.12 3.67 -22.47
C ASP A 87 -9.17 2.54 -22.56
N PHE A 88 -8.78 1.27 -22.69
CA PHE A 88 -9.79 0.21 -22.84
C PHE A 88 -10.64 0.05 -21.57
N PRO A 89 -11.95 -0.21 -21.73
CA PRO A 89 -12.88 -0.27 -20.63
C PRO A 89 -12.64 -1.50 -19.76
N VAL A 90 -12.61 -1.29 -18.45
CA VAL A 90 -12.57 -2.38 -17.48
C VAL A 90 -14.01 -2.75 -17.09
N PRO A 91 -14.41 -4.03 -17.21
CA PRO A 91 -15.75 -4.50 -16.83
C PRO A 91 -15.97 -4.44 -15.32
N ASN A 92 -17.21 -4.70 -14.88
CA ASN A 92 -17.58 -4.69 -13.46
C ASN A 92 -18.01 -6.07 -12.92
N SER A 93 -18.15 -7.09 -13.77
CA SER A 93 -18.37 -8.47 -13.32
C SER A 93 -17.10 -9.02 -12.65
N ARG A 94 -17.29 -9.82 -11.58
CA ARG A 94 -16.18 -10.46 -10.86
C ARG A 94 -15.39 -11.41 -11.75
N GLU A 95 -16.11 -12.25 -12.49
CA GLU A 95 -15.57 -13.26 -13.39
C GLU A 95 -14.78 -12.59 -14.52
N ASP A 96 -15.34 -11.53 -15.09
CA ASP A 96 -14.67 -10.76 -16.14
C ASP A 96 -13.39 -10.06 -15.65
N LEU A 97 -13.41 -9.51 -14.43
CA LEU A 97 -12.24 -8.92 -13.79
C LEU A 97 -11.14 -9.97 -13.59
N GLN A 98 -11.49 -11.18 -13.13
CA GLN A 98 -10.55 -12.28 -12.96
C GLN A 98 -9.93 -12.73 -14.28
N GLN A 99 -10.72 -12.85 -15.35
CA GLN A 99 -10.18 -13.16 -16.68
C GLN A 99 -9.23 -12.09 -17.20
N LEU A 100 -9.59 -10.83 -17.01
CA LEU A 100 -8.76 -9.71 -17.43
C LEU A 100 -7.44 -9.67 -16.63
N MET A 101 -7.48 -10.00 -15.34
CA MET A 101 -6.25 -10.17 -14.55
C MET A 101 -5.35 -11.27 -15.14
N PHE A 102 -5.88 -12.45 -15.44
CA PHE A 102 -5.09 -13.54 -16.03
C PHE A 102 -4.58 -13.22 -17.45
N PHE A 103 -5.31 -12.41 -18.21
CA PHE A 103 -4.86 -11.95 -19.53
C PHE A 103 -3.70 -10.96 -19.43
N ILE A 104 -3.73 -10.03 -18.46
CA ILE A 104 -2.72 -8.98 -18.30
C ILE A 104 -1.48 -9.49 -17.56
N GLN A 105 -1.63 -10.36 -16.55
CA GLN A 105 -0.53 -10.87 -15.72
C GLN A 105 0.69 -11.37 -16.51
N PRO A 106 0.58 -12.22 -17.56
CA PRO A 106 1.75 -12.67 -18.31
C PRO A 106 2.45 -11.56 -19.11
N LYS A 107 1.82 -10.39 -19.30
CA LYS A 107 2.41 -9.23 -20.00
C LYS A 107 3.31 -8.38 -19.10
N ILE A 108 3.17 -8.54 -17.78
CA ILE A 108 3.86 -7.76 -16.75
C ILE A 108 4.88 -8.57 -15.95
N VAL A 109 4.75 -9.89 -15.90
CA VAL A 109 5.68 -10.78 -15.19
C VAL A 109 6.93 -11.02 -16.04
N ALA A 110 8.10 -10.80 -15.46
CA ALA A 110 9.41 -10.87 -16.14
C ALA A 110 9.84 -12.28 -16.61
N SER A 111 9.16 -13.34 -16.14
CA SER A 111 9.43 -14.73 -16.54
C SER A 111 9.00 -15.03 -17.98
N VAL A 112 8.16 -14.18 -18.57
CA VAL A 112 7.78 -14.16 -19.98
C VAL A 112 8.42 -12.92 -20.59
N GLN A 113 8.85 -12.96 -21.86
CA GLN A 113 9.34 -11.76 -22.54
C GLN A 113 8.29 -10.64 -22.37
N PRO A 114 8.58 -9.61 -21.57
CA PRO A 114 7.55 -8.67 -21.16
C PRO A 114 7.16 -7.80 -22.34
N ASP A 115 5.89 -7.41 -22.35
CA ASP A 115 5.37 -6.54 -23.40
C ASP A 115 6.12 -5.20 -23.38
N PRO A 116 6.50 -4.61 -24.53
CA PRO A 116 7.18 -3.33 -24.57
C PRO A 116 6.41 -2.19 -23.88
N ASN A 117 5.08 -2.29 -23.74
CA ASN A 117 4.21 -1.37 -23.01
C ASN A 117 3.98 -1.79 -21.54
N ILE A 118 4.97 -2.41 -20.88
CA ILE A 118 4.85 -2.97 -19.53
C ILE A 118 4.28 -1.99 -18.49
N GLU A 119 4.69 -0.71 -18.52
CA GLU A 119 4.21 0.29 -17.56
C GLU A 119 2.73 0.63 -17.74
N ASP A 120 2.25 0.67 -18.99
CA ASP A 120 0.83 0.86 -19.30
C ASP A 120 0.02 -0.37 -18.84
N TRP A 121 0.54 -1.57 -19.07
CA TRP A 121 -0.08 -2.81 -18.61
C TRP A 121 -0.12 -2.92 -17.08
N ARG A 122 0.94 -2.50 -16.37
CA ARG A 122 0.97 -2.44 -14.90
C ARG A 122 -0.08 -1.48 -14.36
N SER A 123 -0.14 -0.27 -14.93
CA SER A 123 -1.13 0.73 -14.53
C SER A 123 -2.55 0.20 -14.69
N LYS A 124 -2.83 -0.46 -15.83
CA LYS A 124 -4.13 -1.08 -16.07
C LYS A 124 -4.39 -2.27 -15.15
N PHE A 125 -3.39 -3.11 -14.88
CA PHE A 125 -3.52 -4.23 -13.96
C PHE A 125 -3.94 -3.78 -12.56
N ILE A 126 -3.35 -2.70 -12.05
CA ILE A 126 -3.73 -2.10 -10.76
C ILE A 126 -5.17 -1.58 -10.79
N GLU A 127 -5.61 -0.97 -11.89
CA GLU A 127 -7.00 -0.55 -12.06
C GLU A 127 -7.97 -1.74 -11.97
N VAL A 128 -7.67 -2.82 -12.69
CA VAL A 128 -8.46 -4.06 -12.69
C VAL A 128 -8.46 -4.69 -11.29
N LEU A 129 -7.30 -4.75 -10.63
CA LEU A 129 -7.13 -5.31 -9.29
C LEU A 129 -7.93 -4.54 -8.24
N ASN A 130 -7.95 -3.20 -8.31
CA ASN A 130 -8.72 -2.37 -7.38
C ASN A 130 -10.23 -2.57 -7.55
N ARG A 131 -10.70 -2.69 -8.80
CA ARG A 131 -12.09 -3.02 -9.07
C ARG A 131 -12.42 -4.45 -8.60
N ALA A 132 -11.51 -5.40 -8.79
CA ALA A 132 -11.65 -6.76 -8.29
C ALA A 132 -11.73 -6.78 -6.75
N ARG A 133 -10.85 -6.07 -6.04
CA ARG A 133 -10.91 -5.95 -4.57
C ARG A 133 -12.27 -5.46 -4.08
N ASN A 134 -12.81 -4.41 -4.70
CA ASN A 134 -14.14 -3.93 -4.34
C ASN A 134 -15.23 -4.96 -4.68
N ALA A 135 -15.12 -5.62 -5.83
CA ALA A 135 -16.07 -6.64 -6.24
C ALA A 135 -16.05 -7.80 -5.24
N TYR A 136 -14.88 -8.29 -4.81
CA TYR A 136 -14.66 -9.43 -3.89
C TYR A 136 -14.51 -9.04 -2.40
N LYS A 137 -14.99 -7.86 -1.98
CA LYS A 137 -14.78 -7.32 -0.62
C LYS A 137 -15.18 -8.24 0.56
N ASP A 138 -16.08 -9.19 0.32
CA ASP A 138 -16.58 -10.13 1.33
C ASP A 138 -15.91 -11.51 1.25
N ASP A 139 -14.88 -11.68 0.41
CA ASP A 139 -14.14 -12.93 0.19
C ASP A 139 -12.67 -12.77 0.62
N ALA A 140 -12.39 -13.09 1.89
CA ALA A 140 -11.06 -12.92 2.49
C ALA A 140 -9.98 -13.77 1.80
N ASN A 141 -10.34 -14.94 1.25
CA ASN A 141 -9.39 -15.82 0.58
C ASN A 141 -8.96 -15.24 -0.76
N MET A 142 -9.91 -14.71 -1.53
CA MET A 142 -9.61 -14.06 -2.80
C MET A 142 -8.82 -12.76 -2.62
N LEU A 143 -9.13 -11.97 -1.58
CA LEU A 143 -8.36 -10.77 -1.25
C LEU A 143 -6.90 -11.11 -0.90
N ALA A 144 -6.65 -12.17 -0.12
CA ALA A 144 -5.30 -12.62 0.18
C ALA A 144 -4.52 -13.08 -1.07
N GLU A 145 -5.21 -13.69 -2.03
CA GLU A 145 -4.60 -14.07 -3.31
C GLU A 145 -4.26 -12.85 -4.17
N PHE A 146 -5.13 -11.83 -4.19
CA PHE A 146 -4.85 -10.56 -4.86
C PHE A 146 -3.63 -9.85 -4.28
N ASP A 147 -3.46 -9.87 -2.95
CA ASP A 147 -2.30 -9.28 -2.27
C ASP A 147 -1.00 -10.03 -2.62
N ARG A 148 -1.06 -11.37 -2.73
CA ARG A 148 0.10 -12.17 -3.20
C ARG A 148 0.48 -11.85 -4.63
N VAL A 149 -0.51 -11.72 -5.51
CA VAL A 149 -0.28 -11.38 -6.92
C VAL A 149 0.33 -9.98 -7.02
N GLU A 150 -0.21 -8.98 -6.33
CA GLU A 150 0.37 -7.62 -6.30
C GLU A 150 1.81 -7.61 -5.74
N ALA A 151 2.06 -8.34 -4.65
CA ALA A 151 3.40 -8.47 -4.08
C ALA A 151 4.39 -9.08 -5.09
N SER A 152 4.00 -10.13 -5.82
CA SER A 152 4.85 -10.74 -6.85
C SER A 152 5.22 -9.78 -8.00
N LEU A 153 4.31 -8.87 -8.34
CA LEU A 153 4.55 -7.85 -9.35
C LEU A 153 5.49 -6.75 -8.86
N SER A 154 5.35 -6.34 -7.59
CA SER A 154 6.25 -5.38 -6.96
C SER A 154 7.67 -5.92 -6.78
N ALA A 155 7.82 -7.22 -6.52
CA ALA A 155 9.12 -7.90 -6.41
C ALA A 155 9.84 -8.02 -7.77
N SER A 156 9.08 -8.16 -8.87
CA SER A 156 9.64 -8.27 -10.24
C SER A 156 10.28 -6.99 -10.78
N VAL A 157 10.12 -5.85 -10.09
CA VAL A 157 10.81 -4.59 -10.40
C VAL A 157 12.32 -4.68 -10.08
N GLY A 158 12.72 -5.55 -9.16
CA GLY A 158 14.13 -5.76 -8.77
C GLY A 158 14.94 -6.70 -9.70
N GLU A 159 14.28 -7.53 -10.52
CA GLU A 159 14.96 -8.53 -11.36
C GLU A 159 15.14 -8.10 -12.83
N HIS A 160 14.50 -7.01 -13.26
CA HIS A 160 14.40 -6.65 -14.68
C HIS A 160 15.65 -5.95 -15.28
N LEU A 161 16.79 -5.93 -14.58
CA LEU A 161 18.07 -5.40 -15.09
C LEU A 161 19.05 -6.48 -15.57
N GLN A 162 18.83 -7.76 -15.30
CA GLN A 162 19.83 -8.82 -15.57
C GLN A 162 19.60 -9.64 -16.86
N ILE A 163 18.46 -9.50 -17.56
CA ILE A 163 18.06 -10.50 -18.59
C ILE A 163 18.40 -10.12 -20.05
N LYS A 164 18.71 -8.86 -20.39
CA LYS A 164 19.07 -8.49 -21.78
C LYS A 164 20.55 -8.71 -22.16
N ALA A 165 21.37 -9.26 -21.27
CA ALA A 165 22.82 -9.39 -21.49
C ALA A 165 23.28 -10.64 -22.27
N LYS A 166 22.39 -11.53 -22.70
CA LYS A 166 22.81 -12.76 -23.40
C LYS A 166 22.03 -13.01 -24.70
N ARG A 167 22.39 -12.30 -25.77
CA ARG A 167 22.29 -12.84 -27.15
C ARG A 167 23.12 -12.02 -28.15
N ASN A 168 24.40 -12.40 -28.21
CA ASN A 168 25.33 -12.37 -29.36
C ASN A 168 26.08 -11.05 -29.74
N PRO A 169 27.41 -10.95 -29.50
CA PRO A 169 28.21 -9.74 -29.70
C PRO A 169 28.82 -9.54 -31.11
N LEU A 170 28.46 -10.34 -32.11
CA LEU A 170 29.20 -10.42 -33.38
C LEU A 170 28.66 -9.59 -34.56
N LEU A 171 27.57 -8.83 -34.41
CA LEU A 171 26.89 -8.19 -35.55
C LEU A 171 27.23 -6.71 -35.81
N PHE A 172 28.17 -6.10 -35.07
CA PHE A 172 28.54 -4.68 -35.29
C PHE A 172 29.98 -4.46 -35.78
N ALA A 173 30.70 -5.53 -36.14
CA ALA A 173 32.09 -5.45 -36.57
C ALA A 173 32.31 -5.20 -38.07
N LEU A 174 31.28 -4.96 -38.89
CA LEU A 174 31.45 -5.09 -40.35
C LEU A 174 30.95 -3.97 -41.26
N LEU A 175 30.68 -2.76 -40.77
CA LEU A 175 30.54 -1.59 -41.66
C LEU A 175 31.08 -0.32 -40.99
N GLY A 176 32.40 -0.24 -40.91
CA GLY A 176 33.09 1.04 -40.79
C GLY A 176 33.16 1.73 -42.15
N GLY A 177 33.01 3.06 -42.17
CA GLY A 177 33.49 3.91 -43.27
C GLY A 177 32.55 5.06 -43.63
N VAL A 178 33.07 6.30 -43.46
CA VAL A 178 32.52 7.63 -43.81
C VAL A 178 31.79 8.29 -42.62
N VAL A 179 32.48 8.91 -41.64
CA VAL A 179 33.28 10.14 -41.71
C VAL A 179 32.56 11.25 -42.49
N ILE A 180 31.94 12.19 -41.77
CA ILE A 180 32.39 13.59 -41.70
C ILE A 180 31.96 14.13 -40.33
N LEU A 181 32.96 14.31 -39.46
CA LEU A 181 32.91 15.21 -38.32
C LEU A 181 33.39 16.58 -38.80
N GLY A 182 32.67 17.62 -38.38
CA GLY A 182 33.01 19.03 -38.60
C GLY A 182 31.87 19.92 -38.12
N ALA A 183 31.56 19.92 -36.81
CA ALA A 183 32.01 20.94 -35.85
C ALA A 183 30.95 22.06 -35.72
N VAL A 184 30.40 22.47 -34.56
CA VAL A 184 30.71 22.32 -33.14
C VAL A 184 29.39 22.54 -32.36
N ALA A 185 28.93 21.55 -31.60
CA ALA A 185 28.17 21.68 -30.33
C ALA A 185 27.72 20.29 -29.82
N ALA A 186 28.60 19.29 -29.86
CA ALA A 186 28.28 17.97 -29.32
C ALA A 186 29.52 17.36 -28.64
N VAL A 187 29.77 17.75 -27.38
CA VAL A 187 30.48 16.91 -26.39
C VAL A 187 29.95 17.25 -24.98
N SER A 188 28.68 16.93 -24.67
CA SER A 188 28.19 16.80 -23.28
C SER A 188 26.77 16.20 -23.19
N SER A 189 26.42 15.14 -23.93
CA SER A 189 25.08 14.52 -23.78
C SER A 189 24.90 13.09 -24.27
N GLN A 190 25.96 12.26 -24.28
CA GLN A 190 25.81 10.80 -24.41
C GLN A 190 26.65 10.00 -23.42
N MET A 191 27.63 10.63 -22.76
CA MET A 191 28.23 10.09 -21.53
C MET A 191 27.31 10.26 -20.30
N ASP A 192 26.31 11.14 -20.37
CA ASP A 192 25.44 11.46 -19.24
C ASP A 192 24.32 10.47 -19.00
N SER A 193 23.73 9.84 -20.03
CA SER A 193 22.65 8.87 -19.79
C SER A 193 23.14 7.63 -19.03
N ARG A 194 24.35 7.15 -19.30
CA ARG A 194 24.94 6.00 -18.57
C ARG A 194 25.30 6.35 -17.13
N LYS A 195 25.89 7.52 -16.90
CA LYS A 195 26.21 8.00 -15.55
C LYS A 195 24.95 8.28 -14.74
N GLN A 196 23.91 8.80 -15.39
CA GLN A 196 22.60 9.03 -14.79
C GLN A 196 21.91 7.72 -14.41
N HIS A 197 21.89 6.73 -15.29
CA HIS A 197 21.34 5.40 -14.96
C HIS A 197 22.11 4.71 -13.84
N GLN A 198 23.44 4.76 -13.84
CA GLN A 198 24.27 4.21 -12.76
C GLN A 198 23.99 4.92 -11.42
N CYS A 199 23.79 6.23 -11.45
CA CYS A 199 23.46 6.99 -10.25
C CYS A 199 22.05 6.67 -9.73
N GLU A 200 21.07 6.50 -10.61
CA GLU A 200 19.70 6.10 -10.23
C GLU A 200 19.64 4.69 -9.63
N GLU A 201 20.38 3.74 -10.20
CA GLU A 201 20.48 2.37 -9.68
C GLU A 201 21.16 2.36 -8.30
N GLN A 202 22.29 3.07 -8.16
CA GLN A 202 22.99 3.20 -6.88
C GLN A 202 22.13 3.85 -5.80
N TYR A 203 21.46 4.96 -6.14
CA TYR A 203 20.53 5.63 -5.23
C TYR A 203 19.42 4.68 -4.76
N THR A 204 18.87 3.87 -5.66
CA THR A 204 17.79 2.93 -5.32
C THR A 204 18.27 1.89 -4.30
N GLN A 205 19.45 1.31 -4.51
CA GLN A 205 20.04 0.33 -3.59
C GLN A 205 20.38 0.94 -2.23
N ASP A 206 20.97 2.13 -2.22
CA ASP A 206 21.34 2.83 -0.99
C ASP A 206 20.11 3.29 -0.21
N ALA A 207 19.09 3.81 -0.90
CA ALA A 207 17.81 4.20 -0.31
C ALA A 207 17.08 3.01 0.33
N GLN A 208 17.09 1.83 -0.32
CA GLN A 208 16.53 0.62 0.25
C GLN A 208 17.30 0.17 1.51
N SER A 209 18.62 0.23 1.47
CA SER A 209 19.47 -0.12 2.62
C SER A 209 19.24 0.82 3.80
N GLU A 210 19.10 2.12 3.51
CA GLU A 210 18.81 3.15 4.51
C GLU A 210 17.41 2.99 5.11
N GLN A 211 16.40 2.70 4.28
CA GLN A 211 15.06 2.37 4.75
C GLN A 211 15.07 1.16 5.68
N ALA A 212 15.76 0.08 5.32
CA ALA A 212 15.87 -1.12 6.16
C ALA A 212 16.57 -0.83 7.51
N ARG A 213 17.55 0.08 7.53
CA ARG A 213 18.19 0.54 8.77
C ARG A 213 17.19 1.28 9.67
N LEU A 214 16.39 2.17 9.08
CA LEU A 214 15.39 2.96 9.81
C LEU A 214 14.24 2.10 10.34
N GLU A 215 13.79 1.11 9.57
CA GLU A 215 12.78 0.13 10.01
C GLU A 215 13.26 -0.67 11.23
N LYS A 216 14.53 -1.10 11.25
CA LYS A 216 15.13 -1.75 12.43
C LYS A 216 15.17 -0.84 13.66
N LEU A 217 15.47 0.44 13.47
CA LEU A 217 15.44 1.42 14.56
C LEU A 217 14.00 1.63 15.07
N MET A 218 13.01 1.74 14.17
CA MET A 218 11.60 1.82 14.57
C MET A 218 11.16 0.59 15.36
N GLN A 219 11.51 -0.61 14.90
CA GLN A 219 11.18 -1.85 15.60
C GLN A 219 11.82 -1.90 16.99
N SER A 220 13.09 -1.48 17.12
CA SER A 220 13.77 -1.39 18.41
C SER A 220 13.12 -0.36 19.33
N ALA A 221 12.70 0.80 18.81
CA ALA A 221 12.01 1.82 19.59
C ALA A 221 10.65 1.30 20.09
N GLU A 222 9.90 0.62 19.24
CA GLU A 222 8.62 0.00 19.57
C GLU A 222 8.77 -1.09 20.64
N GLN A 223 9.78 -1.94 20.54
CA GLN A 223 10.06 -2.96 21.55
C GLN A 223 10.36 -2.32 22.93
N SER A 224 11.17 -1.26 22.96
CA SER A 224 11.42 -0.49 24.19
C SER A 224 10.16 0.19 24.71
N TYR A 225 9.31 0.71 23.82
CA TYR A 225 8.03 1.35 24.17
C TYR A 225 7.05 0.35 24.80
N GLN A 226 6.87 -0.83 24.19
CA GLN A 226 6.03 -1.90 24.73
C GLN A 226 6.52 -2.40 26.09
N GLY A 227 7.84 -2.43 26.29
CA GLY A 227 8.47 -2.73 27.57
C GLY A 227 8.38 -1.60 28.61
N LYS A 228 7.67 -0.50 28.33
CA LYS A 228 7.62 0.73 29.14
C LYS A 228 9.00 1.33 29.45
N ALA A 229 10.03 0.97 28.68
CA ALA A 229 11.37 1.53 28.78
C ALA A 229 11.43 2.86 28.01
N TYR A 230 10.61 3.84 28.41
CA TYR A 230 10.42 5.09 27.65
C TYR A 230 11.71 5.87 27.36
N PRO A 231 12.68 6.00 28.28
CA PRO A 231 13.94 6.68 27.97
C PRO A 231 14.73 6.01 26.84
N GLN A 232 14.71 4.67 26.79
CA GLN A 232 15.36 3.90 25.72
C GLN A 232 14.58 4.07 24.41
N ALA A 233 13.25 3.99 24.47
CA ALA A 233 12.39 4.20 23.31
C ALA A 233 12.60 5.60 22.68
N GLN A 234 12.66 6.67 23.50
CA GLN A 234 12.96 8.02 23.03
C GLN A 234 14.35 8.13 22.40
N ALA A 235 15.37 7.54 23.03
CA ALA A 235 16.73 7.57 22.52
C ALA A 235 16.89 6.85 21.18
N VAL A 236 16.17 5.74 20.97
CA VAL A 236 16.16 5.02 19.68
C VAL A 236 15.31 5.74 18.64
N ALA A 237 14.11 6.19 19.01
CA ALA A 237 13.23 6.97 18.13
C ALA A 237 13.92 8.24 17.62
N GLY A 238 14.68 8.94 18.47
CA GLY A 238 15.45 10.13 18.08
C GLY A 238 16.49 9.88 16.98
N LYS A 239 16.92 8.62 16.78
CA LYS A 239 17.88 8.22 15.73
C LYS A 239 17.21 7.88 14.40
N VAL A 240 15.88 7.82 14.33
CA VAL A 240 15.13 7.54 13.10
C VAL A 240 15.17 8.79 12.21
N ARG A 241 16.23 8.92 11.42
CA ARG A 241 16.43 10.04 10.50
C ARG A 241 17.13 9.57 9.25
N TRP A 242 16.69 10.07 8.11
CA TRP A 242 17.28 9.75 6.82
C TRP A 242 18.70 10.32 6.73
N GLU A 243 19.70 9.44 6.61
CA GLU A 243 21.13 9.79 6.61
C GLU A 243 21.81 9.47 5.26
N LEU A 244 21.03 9.22 4.20
CA LEU A 244 21.60 9.00 2.88
C LEU A 244 22.28 10.28 2.36
N ALA A 245 23.57 10.16 2.04
CA ALA A 245 24.39 11.28 1.58
C ALA A 245 23.74 12.00 0.40
N ALA A 246 23.82 13.34 0.38
CA ALA A 246 23.31 14.13 -0.73
C ALA A 246 24.06 13.76 -2.03
N THR A 247 23.38 13.06 -2.93
CA THR A 247 23.93 12.70 -4.23
C THR A 247 23.56 13.76 -5.26
N THR A 248 24.33 13.85 -6.36
CA THR A 248 24.04 14.78 -7.46
C THR A 248 22.84 14.35 -8.32
N CYS A 249 22.34 13.13 -8.14
CA CYS A 249 21.10 12.64 -8.74
C CYS A 249 20.00 12.45 -7.69
N LYS A 250 18.73 12.38 -8.12
CA LYS A 250 17.58 12.10 -7.24
C LYS A 250 17.49 12.99 -5.99
N VAL A 251 17.94 14.24 -6.11
CA VAL A 251 18.01 15.21 -5.02
C VAL A 251 16.64 15.46 -4.40
N GLU A 252 15.62 15.62 -5.24
CA GLU A 252 14.25 15.89 -4.79
C GLU A 252 13.66 14.67 -4.07
N GLU A 253 13.88 13.46 -4.59
CA GLU A 253 13.45 12.23 -3.94
C GLU A 253 14.17 12.00 -2.60
N ASN A 254 15.47 12.26 -2.54
CA ASN A 254 16.27 12.16 -1.31
C ASN A 254 15.77 13.14 -0.24
N GLN A 255 15.44 14.37 -0.65
CA GLN A 255 14.89 15.39 0.23
C GLN A 255 13.50 15.00 0.74
N LYS A 256 12.61 14.52 -0.15
CA LYS A 256 11.27 14.04 0.22
C LYS A 256 11.33 12.88 1.20
N ALA A 257 12.24 11.93 0.98
CA ALA A 257 12.48 10.83 1.91
C ALA A 257 12.90 11.36 3.29
N GLY A 258 13.82 12.32 3.34
CA GLY A 258 14.22 12.99 4.58
C GLY A 258 13.04 13.59 5.34
N SER A 259 12.23 14.42 4.67
CA SER A 259 11.06 15.06 5.29
C SER A 259 10.04 14.03 5.81
N LEU A 260 9.79 12.97 5.05
CA LEU A 260 8.85 11.91 5.44
C LEU A 260 9.34 11.13 6.68
N TRP A 261 10.63 10.84 6.77
CA TRP A 261 11.20 10.16 7.94
C TRP A 261 11.29 11.07 9.17
N ASP A 262 11.50 12.37 8.96
CA ASP A 262 11.42 13.38 10.03
C ASP A 262 10.02 13.46 10.63
N GLU A 263 8.98 13.44 9.80
CA GLU A 263 7.58 13.42 10.25
C GLU A 263 7.27 12.15 11.06
N LYS A 264 7.68 10.97 10.56
CA LYS A 264 7.54 9.69 11.28
C LYS A 264 8.22 9.72 12.64
N ARG A 265 9.45 10.25 12.71
CA ARG A 265 10.21 10.40 13.96
C ARG A 265 9.46 11.31 14.94
N ALA A 266 9.00 12.48 14.47
CA ALA A 266 8.29 13.43 15.31
C ALA A 266 7.00 12.82 15.88
N GLY A 267 6.22 12.10 15.05
CA GLY A 267 5.03 11.39 15.48
C GLY A 267 5.31 10.32 16.54
N LEU A 268 6.36 9.51 16.34
CA LEU A 268 6.77 8.48 17.29
C LEU A 268 7.20 9.07 18.63
N LEU A 269 8.02 10.13 18.62
CA LEU A 269 8.45 10.82 19.84
C LEU A 269 7.27 11.43 20.60
N ALA A 270 6.31 12.03 19.89
CA ALA A 270 5.10 12.58 20.50
C ALA A 270 4.24 11.50 21.16
N MET A 271 4.09 10.33 20.53
CA MET A 271 3.38 9.19 21.10
C MET A 271 4.04 8.68 22.38
N ILE A 272 5.38 8.53 22.36
CA ILE A 272 6.14 8.08 23.53
C ILE A 272 6.00 9.09 24.66
N GLN A 273 6.16 10.40 24.39
CA GLN A 273 6.04 11.45 25.40
C GLN A 273 4.64 11.47 26.03
N LYS A 274 3.58 11.37 25.22
CA LYS A 274 2.21 11.29 25.73
C LYS A 274 2.00 10.13 26.71
N SER A 275 2.65 9.00 26.46
CA SER A 275 2.57 7.82 27.32
C SER A 275 3.39 7.98 28.60
N VAL A 276 4.55 8.65 28.53
CA VAL A 276 5.31 9.07 29.71
C VAL A 276 4.46 9.96 30.61
N ASP A 277 3.85 10.99 30.04
CA ASP A 277 3.04 11.95 30.79
C ASP A 277 1.83 11.25 31.44
N ALA A 278 1.19 10.31 30.73
CA ALA A 278 0.07 9.53 31.25
C ALA A 278 0.49 8.61 32.43
N ASP A 279 1.61 7.89 32.31
CA ASP A 279 2.11 7.03 33.38
C ASP A 279 2.55 7.85 34.61
N GLN A 280 3.16 9.03 34.40
CA GLN A 280 3.51 9.96 35.49
C GLN A 280 2.27 10.51 36.19
N ALA A 281 1.25 10.93 35.44
CA ALA A 281 -0.01 11.40 36.00
C ALA A 281 -0.72 10.31 36.82
N ALA A 282 -0.71 9.07 36.33
CA ALA A 282 -1.27 7.93 37.05
C ALA A 282 -0.50 7.63 38.35
N ALA A 283 0.83 7.69 38.31
CA ALA A 283 1.67 7.51 39.49
C ALA A 283 1.42 8.60 40.55
N GLN A 284 1.32 9.86 40.12
CA GLN A 284 1.01 10.97 41.02
C GLN A 284 -0.38 10.82 41.66
N ALA A 285 -1.41 10.51 40.85
CA ALA A 285 -2.76 10.28 41.36
C ALA A 285 -2.83 9.13 42.38
N ALA A 286 -2.04 8.07 42.17
CA ALA A 286 -1.93 6.97 43.12
C ALA A 286 -1.27 7.41 44.44
N ALA A 287 -0.21 8.21 44.39
CA ALA A 287 0.46 8.76 45.57
C ALA A 287 -0.46 9.72 46.35
N ASP A 288 -1.18 10.58 45.65
CA ASP A 288 -2.13 11.53 46.24
C ASP A 288 -3.27 10.78 46.95
N ARG A 289 -3.77 9.68 46.36
CA ARG A 289 -4.79 8.83 47.00
C ARG A 289 -4.28 8.23 48.31
N VAL A 290 -3.07 7.68 48.32
CA VAL A 290 -2.46 7.11 49.55
C VAL A 290 -2.28 8.19 50.62
N SER A 291 -1.83 9.39 50.24
CA SER A 291 -1.71 10.53 51.15
C SER A 291 -3.06 10.95 51.73
N ALA A 292 -4.08 11.08 50.87
CA ALA A 292 -5.43 11.46 51.29
C ALA A 292 -6.07 10.41 52.22
N GLU A 293 -5.86 9.12 51.95
CA GLU A 293 -6.31 8.03 52.82
C GLU A 293 -5.64 8.12 54.21
N LYS A 294 -4.33 8.38 54.26
CA LYS A 294 -3.60 8.57 55.52
C LYS A 294 -4.13 9.77 56.32
N GLN A 295 -4.30 10.92 55.66
CA GLN A 295 -4.86 12.12 56.29
C GLN A 295 -6.28 11.89 56.81
N ALA A 296 -7.12 11.16 56.06
CA ALA A 296 -8.47 10.83 56.48
C ALA A 296 -8.49 9.91 57.71
N VAL A 297 -7.54 8.98 57.84
CA VAL A 297 -7.38 8.15 59.06
C VAL A 297 -6.95 9.02 60.24
N GLU A 298 -5.92 9.86 60.08
CA GLU A 298 -5.43 10.75 61.15
C GLU A 298 -6.53 11.71 61.64
N GLN A 299 -7.33 12.28 60.72
CA GLN A 299 -8.45 13.14 61.07
C GLN A 299 -9.55 12.39 61.84
N LYS A 300 -9.87 11.15 61.43
CA LYS A 300 -10.84 10.30 62.14
C LYS A 300 -10.36 9.98 63.56
N GLU A 301 -9.09 9.62 63.72
CA GLU A 301 -8.50 9.34 65.03
C GLU A 301 -8.53 10.58 65.94
N ALA A 302 -8.15 11.75 65.41
CA ALA A 302 -8.22 13.02 66.14
C ALA A 302 -9.66 13.37 66.55
N GLN A 303 -10.64 13.14 65.68
CA GLN A 303 -12.05 13.38 65.98
C GLN A 303 -12.55 12.43 67.09
N VAL A 304 -12.21 11.14 67.03
CA VAL A 304 -12.55 10.16 68.06
C VAL A 304 -11.92 10.55 69.41
N ALA A 305 -10.66 10.98 69.40
CA ALA A 305 -9.99 11.47 70.62
C ALA A 305 -10.68 12.70 71.22
N ARG A 306 -11.12 13.65 70.38
CA ARG A 306 -11.86 14.84 70.83
C ARG A 306 -13.20 14.47 71.47
N ILE A 307 -13.98 13.61 70.82
CA ILE A 307 -15.27 13.12 71.36
C ILE A 307 -15.06 12.43 72.71
N LYS A 308 -14.01 11.63 72.84
CA LYS A 308 -13.67 10.96 74.10
C LYS A 308 -13.35 11.98 75.20
N ALA A 309 -12.53 12.99 74.91
CA ALA A 309 -12.17 14.04 75.88
C ALA A 309 -13.39 14.88 76.31
N GLU A 310 -14.27 15.26 75.37
CA GLU A 310 -15.52 15.97 75.67
C GLU A 310 -16.43 15.14 76.60
N LYS A 311 -16.53 13.83 76.37
CA LYS A 311 -17.30 12.91 77.21
C LYS A 311 -16.73 12.80 78.62
N GLU A 312 -15.40 12.70 78.76
CA GLU A 312 -14.72 12.66 80.07
C GLU A 312 -14.92 13.97 80.85
N GLN A 313 -14.85 15.12 80.16
CA GLN A 313 -15.15 16.42 80.77
C GLN A 313 -16.60 16.52 81.25
N ALA A 314 -17.56 16.09 80.45
CA ALA A 314 -18.98 16.09 80.83
C ALA A 314 -19.23 15.23 82.09
N GLN A 315 -18.64 14.03 82.14
CA GLN A 315 -18.73 13.15 83.32
C GLN A 315 -18.08 13.77 84.57
N ALA A 316 -17.00 14.52 84.41
CA ALA A 316 -16.35 15.22 85.52
C ALA A 316 -17.19 16.38 86.06
N VAL A 317 -17.95 17.07 85.19
CA VAL A 317 -18.90 18.11 85.60
C VAL A 317 -20.07 17.49 86.36
N GLU A 318 -20.65 16.39 85.88
CA GLU A 318 -21.74 15.70 86.57
C GLU A 318 -21.36 15.26 87.99
N LYS A 319 -20.14 14.79 88.21
CA LYS A 319 -19.65 14.38 89.55
C LYS A 319 -19.45 15.54 90.54
N LYS A 320 -19.48 16.79 90.10
CA LYS A 320 -19.30 17.98 90.96
C LYS A 320 -20.62 18.57 91.48
N TRP A 321 -21.76 18.08 90.99
CA TRP A 321 -23.10 18.45 91.44
C TRP A 321 -23.73 17.29 92.23
#